data_AF-A0A432VVH0-F1
#
_entry.id   AF-A0A432VVH0-F1
#
_cell.length_a   1.000
_cell.length_b   1.000
_cell.length_c   1.000
_cell.angle_alpha   90.00
_cell.angle_beta   90.00
_cell.angle_gamma   90.00
#
_symmetry.space_group_name_H-M   'P 1'
#
loop_
_entity.id
_entity.type
_entity.pdbx_description
1 polymer ?
#
loop_
_entity_poly.entity_id
_entity_poly.type
_entity_poly.pdbx_seq_one_letter_code
_entity_poly.pdbx_strand_id
1 'polypeptide(L)'
;MKQALMLFFGGAALLLLVLSLIEPIQKAFNPDLSMQTPLSDSVVVRTDFDVKEEIEVVEVAEANDELISGKERILVLLESEPALGEIIEENIQLIGQIEHHTAFQHHQAILKLIQEAENVQPISVVCTGLVCNLAIYANSAERAAEFSQKLIQPSPQLPIESAEVRPFKEEEHNLVHIVLFMQAPAQR
;
A
#
# COMPACT_ATOMS: atom_id res chain seq x y z
N MET A 1 11.35 -54.80 -14.00
CA MET A 1 11.96 -53.69 -14.77
C MET A 1 10.98 -53.01 -15.74
N LYS A 2 10.24 -53.75 -16.59
CA LYS A 2 9.27 -53.15 -17.54
C LYS A 2 8.08 -52.41 -16.90
N GLN A 3 7.60 -52.86 -15.73
CA GLN A 3 6.46 -52.25 -15.02
C GLN A 3 6.81 -50.88 -14.37
N ALA A 4 8.01 -50.75 -13.81
CA ALA A 4 8.49 -49.48 -13.24
C ALA A 4 8.69 -48.41 -14.32
N LEU A 5 9.12 -48.83 -15.52
CA LEU A 5 9.26 -47.93 -16.67
C LEU A 5 7.91 -47.38 -17.14
N MET A 6 6.87 -48.23 -17.19
CA MET A 6 5.51 -47.81 -17.59
C MET A 6 4.88 -46.84 -16.59
N LEU A 7 5.11 -47.02 -15.28
CA LEU A 7 4.64 -46.10 -14.26
C LEU A 7 5.33 -44.73 -14.32
N PHE A 8 6.63 -44.70 -14.65
CA PHE A 8 7.37 -43.44 -14.81
C PHE A 8 6.88 -42.65 -16.03
N PHE A 9 6.69 -43.31 -17.17
CA PHE A 9 6.15 -42.64 -18.37
C PHE A 9 4.67 -42.26 -18.23
N GLY A 10 3.87 -43.08 -17.54
CA GLY A 10 2.48 -42.75 -17.21
C GLY A 10 2.38 -41.52 -16.30
N GLY A 11 3.22 -41.45 -15.27
CA GLY A 11 3.28 -40.29 -14.37
C GLY A 11 3.74 -39.02 -15.07
N ALA A 12 4.79 -39.10 -15.90
CA ALA A 12 5.27 -37.96 -16.68
C ALA A 12 4.24 -37.46 -17.71
N ALA A 13 3.53 -38.37 -18.38
CA ALA A 13 2.46 -38.03 -19.32
C ALA A 13 1.26 -37.38 -18.62
N LEU A 14 0.90 -37.84 -17.41
CA LEU A 14 -0.16 -37.23 -16.60
C LEU A 14 0.20 -35.80 -16.16
N LEU A 15 1.46 -35.59 -15.76
CA LEU A 15 1.98 -34.27 -15.36
C LEU A 15 1.96 -33.28 -16.53
N LEU A 16 2.36 -33.74 -17.73
CA LEU A 16 2.28 -32.93 -18.96
C LEU A 16 0.83 -32.61 -19.36
N LEU A 17 -0.10 -33.55 -19.16
CA LEU A 17 -1.54 -33.32 -19.39
C LEU A 17 -2.10 -32.24 -18.45
N VAL A 18 -1.75 -32.28 -17.17
CA VAL A 18 -2.14 -31.25 -16.20
C VAL A 18 -1.56 -29.88 -16.58
N LEU A 19 -0.29 -29.82 -16.99
CA LEU A 19 0.33 -28.57 -17.44
C LEU A 19 -0.33 -28.00 -18.71
N SER A 20 -0.72 -28.88 -19.66
CA SER A 20 -1.42 -28.45 -20.89
C SER A 20 -2.83 -27.88 -20.64
N LEU A 21 -3.45 -28.20 -19.50
CA LEU A 21 -4.74 -27.63 -19.09
C LEU A 21 -4.58 -26.23 -18.46
N ILE A 22 -3.37 -25.83 -18.07
CA ILE A 22 -3.08 -24.52 -17.46
C ILE A 22 -2.58 -23.51 -18.52
N GLU A 23 -2.01 -23.98 -19.65
CA GLU A 23 -1.59 -23.13 -20.77
C GLU A 23 -2.69 -22.20 -21.36
N PRO A 24 -3.98 -22.59 -21.47
CA PRO A 24 -4.99 -21.66 -22.00
C PRO A 24 -5.36 -20.55 -21.01
N ILE A 25 -5.01 -20.65 -19.72
CA ILE A 25 -5.30 -19.63 -18.71
C ILE A 25 -4.32 -18.45 -18.80
N GLN A 26 -3.08 -18.68 -19.24
CA GLN A 26 -2.08 -17.62 -19.40
C GLN A 26 -2.17 -16.87 -20.74
N LYS A 27 -2.74 -17.47 -21.79
CA LYS A 27 -2.98 -16.77 -23.07
C LYS A 27 -4.23 -15.88 -23.09
N ALA A 28 -5.09 -15.98 -22.07
CA ALA A 28 -6.25 -15.09 -21.91
C ALA A 28 -5.90 -13.77 -21.18
N PHE A 29 -4.73 -13.68 -20.54
CA PHE A 29 -4.25 -12.46 -19.89
C PHE A 29 -3.12 -11.83 -20.71
N ASN A 30 -3.50 -11.23 -21.83
CA ASN A 30 -2.67 -10.25 -22.51
C ASN A 30 -3.33 -8.89 -22.28
N PRO A 31 -2.96 -8.09 -21.25
CA PRO A 31 -3.43 -6.73 -21.15
C PRO A 31 -2.63 -5.91 -22.17
N ASP A 32 -3.12 -5.90 -23.40
CA ASP A 32 -2.80 -4.87 -24.37
C ASP A 32 -3.35 -3.55 -23.80
N LEU A 33 -2.48 -2.79 -23.13
CA LEU A 33 -2.77 -1.48 -22.51
C LEU A 33 -2.86 -0.36 -23.55
N SER A 34 -3.46 -0.64 -24.71
CA SER A 34 -3.84 0.38 -25.68
C SER A 34 -5.29 0.21 -26.09
N MET A 35 -6.21 0.64 -25.24
CA MET A 35 -7.48 1.19 -25.72
C MET A 35 -7.81 2.47 -24.94
N GLN A 36 -7.56 3.59 -25.62
CA GLN A 36 -8.31 4.81 -25.43
C GLN A 36 -9.81 4.48 -25.52
N THR A 37 -10.58 4.77 -24.47
CA THR A 37 -12.00 5.13 -24.58
C THR A 37 -12.45 5.81 -23.28
N PRO A 38 -13.44 6.71 -23.34
CA PRO A 38 -13.61 7.81 -22.40
C PRO A 38 -14.27 7.38 -21.09
N LEU A 39 -13.94 8.12 -20.02
CA LEU A 39 -14.64 8.13 -18.75
C LEU A 39 -16.16 8.26 -18.95
N SER A 40 -16.92 7.23 -18.61
CA SER A 40 -18.31 7.36 -18.16
C SER A 40 -18.69 6.18 -17.26
N ASP A 41 -19.11 6.57 -16.05
CA ASP A 41 -19.96 5.87 -15.09
C ASP A 41 -19.43 4.68 -14.28
N SER A 42 -19.57 4.89 -12.98
CA SER A 42 -19.34 3.99 -11.85
C SER A 42 -19.72 2.54 -12.09
N VAL A 43 -18.74 1.64 -12.06
CA VAL A 43 -18.99 0.22 -11.82
C VAL A 43 -18.82 -0.02 -10.32
N VAL A 44 -19.92 0.05 -9.58
CA VAL A 44 -20.00 -0.48 -8.22
C VAL A 44 -20.13 -2.00 -8.36
N VAL A 45 -19.07 -2.74 -8.04
CA VAL A 45 -19.14 -4.20 -7.92
C VAL A 45 -19.86 -4.49 -6.59
N ARG A 46 -21.17 -4.71 -6.64
CA ARG A 46 -21.93 -5.36 -5.56
C ARG A 46 -21.79 -6.86 -5.75
N THR A 47 -21.00 -7.51 -4.90
CA THR A 47 -21.08 -8.96 -4.75
C THR A 47 -22.19 -9.26 -3.75
N ASP A 48 -23.32 -9.77 -4.26
CA ASP A 48 -24.36 -10.41 -3.45
C ASP A 48 -23.81 -11.76 -2.94
N PHE A 49 -23.16 -11.74 -1.78
CA PHE A 49 -22.83 -12.96 -1.04
C PHE A 49 -23.96 -13.24 -0.05
N ASP A 50 -24.79 -14.22 -0.40
CA ASP A 50 -25.81 -14.80 0.48
C ASP A 50 -25.10 -15.78 1.43
N VAL A 51 -24.49 -15.26 2.50
CA VAL A 51 -23.86 -16.06 3.57
C VAL A 51 -24.78 -16.03 4.79
N LYS A 52 -25.66 -17.04 4.89
CA LYS A 52 -26.25 -17.46 6.16
C LYS A 52 -25.19 -18.23 6.95
N GLU A 53 -24.34 -17.49 7.65
CA GLU A 53 -23.68 -17.99 8.85
C GLU A 53 -24.04 -17.02 9.98
N GLU A 54 -24.65 -17.56 11.04
CA GLU A 54 -24.78 -16.88 12.31
C GLU A 54 -23.37 -16.56 12.80
N ILE A 55 -22.93 -15.33 12.55
CA ILE A 55 -21.78 -14.77 13.23
C ILE A 55 -22.24 -14.55 14.66
N GLU A 56 -21.81 -15.44 15.55
CA GLU A 56 -21.76 -15.16 16.98
C GLU A 56 -20.92 -13.89 17.12
N VAL A 57 -21.60 -12.76 17.31
CA VAL A 57 -20.97 -11.49 17.64
C VAL A 57 -20.32 -11.71 18.98
N VAL A 58 -19.06 -12.11 18.96
CA VAL A 58 -18.19 -11.92 20.11
C VAL A 58 -18.17 -10.42 20.30
N GLU A 59 -18.95 -9.94 21.26
CA GLU A 59 -18.75 -8.63 21.87
C GLU A 59 -17.29 -8.60 22.29
N VAL A 60 -16.45 -8.05 21.42
CA VAL A 60 -15.15 -7.55 21.81
C VAL A 60 -15.50 -6.42 22.76
N ALA A 61 -15.43 -6.75 24.05
CA ALA A 61 -15.62 -5.84 25.14
C ALA A 61 -14.96 -4.51 24.79
N GLU A 62 -15.76 -3.45 24.87
CA GLU A 62 -15.35 -2.06 24.79
C GLU A 62 -14.19 -1.82 25.78
N ALA A 63 -12.97 -2.05 25.30
CA ALA A 63 -11.78 -1.47 25.89
C ALA A 63 -11.75 -0.03 25.39
N ASN A 64 -12.26 0.83 26.25
CA ASN A 64 -12.35 2.27 26.18
C ASN A 64 -10.93 2.91 26.20
N ASP A 65 -10.06 2.47 25.30
CA ASP A 65 -8.77 3.11 25.05
C ASP A 65 -9.04 4.33 24.20
N GLU A 66 -8.72 5.50 24.76
CA GLU A 66 -8.74 6.80 24.12
C GLU A 66 -8.42 6.68 22.62
N LEU A 67 -9.37 7.13 21.78
CA LEU A 67 -9.16 7.43 20.37
C LEU A 67 -8.13 8.57 20.27
N ILE A 68 -6.87 8.26 20.57
CA ILE A 68 -5.72 9.07 20.24
C ILE A 68 -5.83 9.28 18.73
N SER A 69 -6.05 10.53 18.32
CA SER A 69 -6.25 10.85 16.91
C SER A 69 -5.07 10.28 16.10
N GLY A 70 -5.31 9.78 14.88
CA GLY A 70 -4.24 9.19 14.08
C GLY A 70 -3.01 10.10 13.90
N LYS A 71 -3.19 11.42 13.99
CA LYS A 71 -2.11 12.40 14.06
C LYS A 71 -1.22 12.23 15.30
N GLU A 72 -1.81 12.09 16.47
CA GLU A 72 -1.08 12.00 17.74
C GLU A 72 -0.30 10.69 17.84
N ARG A 73 -0.86 9.59 17.33
CA ARG A 73 -0.13 8.32 17.24
C ARG A 73 1.12 8.41 16.37
N ILE A 74 1.03 9.08 15.21
CA ILE A 74 2.18 9.33 14.33
C ILE A 74 3.24 10.19 15.02
N LEU A 75 2.82 11.19 15.80
CA LEU A 75 3.76 12.04 16.56
C LEU A 75 4.52 11.24 17.61
N VAL A 76 3.83 10.37 18.37
CA VAL A 76 4.47 9.46 19.33
C VAL A 76 5.45 8.52 18.64
N LEU A 77 5.07 7.97 17.48
CA LEU A 77 5.96 7.13 16.68
C LEU A 77 7.23 7.90 16.24
N LEU A 78 7.11 9.18 15.87
CA LEU A 78 8.27 9.98 15.46
C LEU A 78 9.29 10.20 16.60
N GLU A 79 8.81 10.34 17.83
CA GLU A 79 9.67 10.54 19.01
C GLU A 79 10.52 9.30 19.35
N SER A 80 10.15 8.12 18.85
CA SER A 80 10.80 6.84 19.20
C SER A 80 11.87 6.34 18.22
N GLU A 81 12.18 7.09 17.15
CA GLU A 81 13.09 6.65 16.08
C GLU A 81 12.79 5.23 15.52
N PRO A 82 11.59 5.01 14.94
CA PRO A 82 11.01 3.69 14.80
C PRO A 82 11.74 2.78 13.80
N ALA A 83 11.72 1.47 14.01
CA ALA A 83 12.14 0.50 12.99
C ALA A 83 11.11 0.39 11.85
N LEU A 84 11.46 -0.21 10.70
CA LEU A 84 10.51 -0.37 9.59
C LEU A 84 9.25 -1.13 10.01
N GLY A 85 9.42 -2.19 10.81
CA GLY A 85 8.30 -2.99 11.32
C GLY A 85 7.30 -2.16 12.12
N GLU A 86 7.77 -1.27 12.98
CA GLU A 86 6.94 -0.37 13.80
C GLU A 86 6.20 0.65 12.92
N ILE A 87 6.84 1.19 11.89
CA ILE A 87 6.19 2.09 10.92
C ILE A 87 5.08 1.37 10.16
N ILE A 88 5.34 0.14 9.71
CA ILE A 88 4.34 -0.68 9.01
C ILE A 88 3.17 -1.02 9.92
N GLU A 89 3.45 -1.44 11.16
CA GLU A 89 2.44 -1.76 12.15
C GLU A 89 1.54 -0.55 12.46
N GLU A 90 2.14 0.61 12.71
CA GLU A 90 1.40 1.85 12.94
C GLU A 90 0.52 2.18 11.72
N ASN A 91 1.07 2.11 10.52
CA ASN A 91 0.30 2.34 9.30
C ASN A 91 -0.89 1.36 9.15
N ILE A 92 -0.71 0.07 9.46
CA ILE A 92 -1.82 -0.91 9.43
C ILE A 92 -2.94 -0.48 10.38
N GLN A 93 -2.60 -0.04 11.60
CA GLN A 93 -3.59 0.40 12.57
C GLN A 93 -4.32 1.69 12.13
N LEU A 94 -3.61 2.58 11.44
CA LEU A 94 -4.18 3.84 10.91
C LEU A 94 -5.09 3.63 9.69
N ILE A 95 -5.01 2.51 8.97
CA ILE A 95 -5.90 2.23 7.82
C ILE A 95 -7.37 2.22 8.24
N GLY A 96 -7.68 1.69 9.42
CA GLY A 96 -9.04 1.68 9.97
C GLY A 96 -9.58 3.07 10.30
N GLN A 97 -8.72 4.10 10.32
CA GLN A 97 -9.03 5.49 10.69
C GLN A 97 -9.00 6.43 9.47
N ILE A 98 -9.02 5.89 8.25
CA ILE A 98 -9.11 6.69 7.02
C ILE A 98 -10.56 7.15 6.85
N GLU A 99 -10.89 8.29 7.46
CA GLU A 99 -12.29 8.76 7.54
C GLU A 99 -12.68 9.78 6.46
N HIS A 100 -11.74 10.20 5.59
CA HIS A 100 -11.93 11.38 4.74
C HIS A 100 -11.47 11.19 3.28
N HIS A 101 -12.28 11.72 2.35
CA HIS A 101 -11.94 11.78 0.92
C HIS A 101 -10.60 12.51 0.66
N THR A 102 -10.28 13.51 1.46
CA THR A 102 -9.01 14.25 1.39
C THR A 102 -7.80 13.35 1.70
N ALA A 103 -7.91 12.45 2.68
CA ALA A 103 -6.87 11.47 2.98
C ALA A 103 -6.54 10.60 1.77
N PHE A 104 -7.59 10.13 1.08
CA PHE A 104 -7.45 9.34 -0.13
C PHE A 104 -6.80 10.12 -1.28
N GLN A 105 -7.18 11.39 -1.48
CA GLN A 105 -6.57 12.26 -2.50
C GLN A 105 -5.07 12.47 -2.23
N HIS A 106 -4.69 12.77 -0.98
CA HIS A 106 -3.28 12.90 -0.60
C HIS A 106 -2.52 11.60 -0.85
N HIS A 107 -3.07 10.47 -0.40
CA HIS A 107 -2.48 9.15 -0.60
C HIS A 107 -2.25 8.85 -2.10
N GLN A 108 -3.24 9.10 -2.96
CA GLN A 108 -3.10 8.92 -4.41
C GLN A 108 -2.04 9.84 -5.02
N ALA A 109 -2.01 11.11 -4.60
CA ALA A 109 -1.03 12.08 -5.10
C ALA A 109 0.41 11.67 -4.73
N ILE A 110 0.62 11.17 -3.49
CA ILE A 110 1.90 10.62 -3.05
C ILE A 110 2.29 9.41 -3.89
N LEU A 111 1.40 8.42 -4.04
CA LEU A 111 1.72 7.21 -4.80
C LEU A 111 2.08 7.53 -6.25
N LYS A 112 1.40 8.51 -6.85
CA LYS A 112 1.75 9.00 -8.19
C LYS A 112 3.16 9.59 -8.24
N LEU A 113 3.54 10.43 -7.27
CA LEU A 113 4.90 10.97 -7.20
C LEU A 113 5.96 9.88 -7.02
N ILE A 114 5.66 8.84 -6.24
CA ILE A 114 6.54 7.68 -6.07
C ILE A 114 6.68 6.91 -7.40
N GLN A 115 5.59 6.66 -8.11
CA GLN A 115 5.59 5.96 -9.40
C GLN A 115 6.38 6.72 -10.49
N GLU A 116 6.34 8.05 -10.45
CA GLU A 116 7.11 8.91 -11.36
C GLU A 116 8.60 9.02 -10.97
N ALA A 117 8.99 8.54 -9.79
CA ALA A 117 10.36 8.58 -9.32
C ALA A 117 11.12 7.31 -9.69
N GLU A 118 12.26 7.47 -10.36
CA GLU A 118 13.12 6.34 -10.70
C GLU A 118 13.77 5.74 -9.44
N ASN A 119 13.71 4.41 -9.32
CA ASN A 119 14.35 3.63 -8.25
C ASN A 119 13.90 4.01 -6.82
N VAL A 120 12.69 4.54 -6.69
CA VAL A 120 12.00 4.73 -5.41
C VAL A 120 10.79 3.80 -5.38
N GLN A 121 10.55 3.13 -4.26
CA GLN A 121 9.42 2.22 -4.11
C GLN A 121 8.66 2.52 -2.82
N PRO A 122 7.32 2.47 -2.85
CA PRO A 122 6.54 2.58 -1.63
C PRO A 122 6.66 1.27 -0.85
N ILE A 123 6.95 1.36 0.44
CA ILE A 123 6.82 0.20 1.34
C ILE A 123 5.48 0.28 2.06
N SER A 124 5.20 1.43 2.65
CA SER A 124 3.96 1.67 3.37
C SER A 124 3.61 3.15 3.27
N VAL A 125 2.36 3.46 2.96
CA VAL A 125 1.87 4.83 2.79
C VAL A 125 0.48 4.88 3.39
N VAL A 126 0.26 5.71 4.40
CA VAL A 126 -1.07 5.92 4.98
C VAL A 126 -1.28 7.40 5.24
N CYS A 127 -2.50 7.87 5.00
CA CYS A 127 -2.91 9.23 5.28
C CYS A 127 -4.20 9.22 6.10
N THR A 128 -4.28 10.08 7.11
CA THR A 128 -5.44 10.23 8.02
C THR A 128 -6.15 11.58 7.82
N GLY A 129 -5.94 12.22 6.67
CA GLY A 129 -6.53 13.49 6.29
C GLY A 129 -5.48 14.59 6.26
N LEU A 130 -5.08 15.08 7.43
CA LEU A 130 -4.06 16.13 7.56
C LEU A 130 -2.65 15.61 7.84
N VAL A 131 -2.48 14.30 8.02
CA VAL A 131 -1.17 13.70 8.24
C VAL A 131 -1.01 12.50 7.31
N CYS A 132 0.16 12.37 6.71
CA CYS A 132 0.56 11.18 5.97
C CYS A 132 1.84 10.60 6.55
N ASN A 133 1.82 9.32 6.91
CA ASN A 133 2.96 8.56 7.40
C ASN A 133 3.43 7.59 6.31
N LEU A 134 4.69 7.71 5.90
CA LEU A 134 5.19 7.00 4.72
C LEU A 134 6.57 6.39 4.98
N ALA A 135 6.74 5.13 4.58
CA ALA A 135 8.02 4.46 4.48
C ALA A 135 8.27 4.15 3.00
N ILE A 136 9.43 4.59 2.51
CA ILE A 136 9.87 4.34 1.15
C ILE A 136 11.24 3.67 1.13
N TYR A 137 11.46 2.88 0.10
CA TYR A 137 12.77 2.39 -0.28
C TYR A 137 13.36 3.27 -1.39
N ALA A 138 14.67 3.52 -1.31
CA ALA A 138 15.45 4.07 -2.40
C ALA A 138 16.74 3.25 -2.59
N ASN A 139 17.19 3.10 -3.83
CA ASN A 139 18.40 2.34 -4.13
C ASN A 139 19.71 3.03 -3.67
N SER A 140 19.66 4.31 -3.28
CA SER A 140 20.79 5.05 -2.71
C SER A 140 20.33 6.15 -1.76
N ALA A 141 21.21 6.58 -0.87
CA ALA A 141 20.96 7.72 0.02
C ALA A 141 20.74 9.04 -0.74
N GLU A 142 21.39 9.22 -1.89
CA GLU A 142 21.20 10.38 -2.76
C GLU A 142 19.79 10.41 -3.36
N ARG A 143 19.30 9.28 -3.86
CA ARG A 143 17.94 9.17 -4.40
C ARG A 143 16.87 9.35 -3.33
N ALA A 144 17.11 8.82 -2.13
CA ALA A 144 16.27 9.06 -0.96
C ALA A 144 16.14 10.56 -0.65
N ALA A 145 17.27 11.28 -0.62
CA ALA A 145 17.30 12.71 -0.35
C ALA A 145 16.62 13.53 -1.46
N GLU A 146 16.93 13.24 -2.72
CA GLU A 146 16.33 13.89 -3.89
C GLU A 146 14.80 13.72 -3.90
N PHE A 147 14.31 12.49 -3.71
CA PHE A 147 12.89 12.22 -3.66
C PHE A 147 12.20 12.93 -2.49
N SER A 148 12.81 12.89 -1.30
CA SER A 148 12.26 13.58 -0.12
C SER A 148 12.14 15.08 -0.36
N GLN A 149 13.15 15.70 -0.97
CA GLN A 149 13.11 17.11 -1.34
C GLN A 149 12.03 17.42 -2.37
N LYS A 150 11.83 16.55 -3.37
CA LYS A 150 10.76 16.68 -4.37
C LYS A 150 9.38 16.53 -3.72
N LEU A 151 9.22 15.58 -2.80
CA LEU A 151 7.94 15.29 -2.14
C LEU A 151 7.47 16.45 -1.26
N ILE A 152 8.38 17.08 -0.51
CA ILE A 152 8.05 18.17 0.41
C ILE A 152 7.83 19.52 -0.29
N GLN A 153 8.03 19.60 -1.61
CA GLN A 153 7.70 20.81 -2.35
C GLN A 153 6.17 21.01 -2.40
N PRO A 154 5.66 22.15 -1.92
CA PRO A 154 4.22 22.39 -1.90
C PRO A 154 3.62 22.32 -3.31
N SER A 155 2.52 21.58 -3.43
CA SER A 155 1.74 21.51 -4.67
C SER A 155 0.26 21.64 -4.36
N PRO A 156 -0.60 22.00 -5.34
CA PRO A 156 -2.04 22.06 -5.11
C PRO A 156 -2.64 20.73 -4.63
N GLN A 157 -2.03 19.60 -5.00
CA GLN A 157 -2.48 18.26 -4.64
C GLN A 157 -1.92 17.77 -3.30
N LEU A 158 -0.81 18.35 -2.84
CA LEU A 158 -0.18 18.08 -1.55
C LEU A 158 0.15 19.43 -0.90
N PRO A 159 -0.85 20.06 -0.24
CA PRO A 159 -0.67 21.34 0.42
C PRO A 159 0.08 21.14 1.74
N ILE A 160 1.38 20.82 1.64
CA ILE A 160 2.23 20.47 2.79
C ILE A 160 2.50 21.74 3.61
N GLU A 161 2.23 21.67 4.91
CA GLU A 161 2.57 22.69 5.92
C GLU A 161 3.98 22.46 6.46
N SER A 162 4.29 21.23 6.83
CA SER A 162 5.61 20.82 7.33
C SER A 162 5.84 19.33 7.07
N ALA A 163 7.10 18.89 7.19
CA ALA A 163 7.47 17.51 6.99
C ALA A 163 8.63 17.11 7.91
N GLU A 164 8.57 15.89 8.42
CA GLU A 164 9.68 15.22 9.08
C GLU A 164 10.24 14.14 8.14
N VAL A 165 11.56 14.09 8.00
CA VAL A 165 12.25 13.16 7.09
C VAL A 165 13.39 12.52 7.84
N ARG A 166 13.35 11.20 7.96
CA ARG A 166 14.37 10.41 8.65
C ARG A 166 14.88 9.29 7.75
N PRO A 167 16.09 9.42 7.18
CA PRO A 167 16.75 8.31 6.50
C PRO A 167 17.26 7.29 7.52
N PHE A 168 17.09 6.01 7.24
CA PHE A 168 17.63 4.91 8.04
C PHE A 168 18.00 3.71 7.14
N LYS A 169 18.69 2.73 7.71
CA LYS A 169 19.11 1.52 6.99
C LYS A 169 18.68 0.26 7.71
N GLU A 170 18.19 -0.71 6.96
CA GLU A 170 17.78 -2.02 7.48
C GLU A 170 18.07 -3.09 6.43
N GLU A 171 18.76 -4.17 6.80
CA GLU A 171 19.08 -5.30 5.91
C GLU A 171 19.67 -4.90 4.53
N GLU A 172 20.61 -3.96 4.52
CA GLU A 172 21.24 -3.38 3.30
C GLU A 172 20.34 -2.45 2.45
N HIS A 173 19.10 -2.22 2.86
CA HIS A 173 18.18 -1.30 2.19
C HIS A 173 18.34 0.12 2.75
N ASN A 174 18.38 1.12 1.85
CA ASN A 174 18.27 2.53 2.24
C ASN A 174 16.78 2.90 2.28
N LEU A 175 16.32 3.23 3.48
CA LEU A 175 14.93 3.53 3.76
C LEU A 175 14.79 4.99 4.16
N VAL A 176 13.61 5.54 3.89
CA VAL A 176 13.25 6.86 4.40
C VAL A 176 11.88 6.76 5.03
N HIS A 177 11.83 7.15 6.29
CA HIS A 177 10.58 7.45 6.98
C HIS A 177 10.28 8.92 6.79
N ILE A 178 9.10 9.22 6.27
CA ILE A 178 8.63 10.57 6.03
C ILE A 178 7.31 10.71 6.79
N VAL A 179 7.07 11.88 7.37
CA VAL A 179 5.76 12.27 7.87
C VAL A 179 5.45 13.64 7.30
N LEU A 180 4.32 13.75 6.60
CA LEU A 180 3.85 15.01 6.03
C LEU A 180 2.68 15.53 6.85
N PHE A 181 2.75 16.79 7.25
CA PHE A 181 1.65 17.53 7.84
C PHE A 181 1.05 18.44 6.77
N MET A 182 -0.23 18.26 6.48
CA MET A 182 -0.95 19.01 5.45
C MET A 182 -1.69 20.19 6.06
N GLN A 183 -1.77 21.28 5.30
CA GLN A 183 -2.58 22.44 5.63
C GLN A 183 -4.05 22.03 5.70
N ALA A 184 -4.75 22.56 6.71
CA ALA A 184 -6.20 22.44 6.76
C ALA A 184 -6.82 23.16 5.53
N PRO A 185 -7.88 22.61 4.92
CA PRO A 185 -8.58 23.30 3.86
C PRO A 185 -9.06 24.66 4.36
N ALA A 186 -8.80 25.72 3.59
CA ALA A 186 -9.26 27.06 3.95
C ALA A 186 -10.77 27.04 4.15
N GLN A 187 -11.22 27.36 5.37
CA GLN A 187 -12.64 27.51 5.68
C GLN A 187 -13.20 28.64 4.80
N ARG A 188 -14.14 28.30 3.91
CA ARG A 188 -14.84 29.27 3.07
C ARG A 188 -16.07 29.83 3.77
#